data_AF-A0A966GXY6-F1
#
_entry.id   AF-A0A966GXY6-F1
#
_cell.length_a   1.000
_cell.length_b   1.000
_cell.length_c   1.000
_cell.angle_alpha   90.00
_cell.angle_beta   90.00
_cell.angle_gamma   90.00
#
_symmetry.space_group_name_H-M   'P 1'
#
loop_
_entity.id
_entity.type
_entity.pdbx_description
1 polymer ?
#
loop_
_entity_poly.entity_id
_entity_poly.type
_entity_poly.pdbx_seq_one_letter_code
_entity_poly.pdbx_strand_id
1 'polypeptide(L)' 'MKKKYFKYINTLLVVIPMTLIMAFVGLMRNYGFGEDWFLKFIKAWSVMLPVAYAAAFLIIPNARKLAEKLVVKE' A
#
# COMPACT_ATOMS: atom_id res chain seq x y z
N MET A 1 4.56 24.56 -12.98
CA MET A 1 5.23 23.35 -12.43
C MET A 1 4.45 22.09 -12.80
N LYS A 2 5.12 21.07 -13.34
CA LYS A 2 4.55 19.92 -14.07
C LYS A 2 3.67 19.02 -13.15
N LYS A 3 2.35 19.28 -13.11
CA LYS A 3 1.32 18.53 -12.34
C LYS A 3 1.18 17.03 -12.68
N LYS A 4 1.90 16.52 -13.69
CA LYS A 4 1.75 15.15 -14.20
C LYS A 4 2.34 14.08 -13.27
N TYR A 5 3.41 14.40 -12.54
CA TYR A 5 4.05 13.48 -11.59
C TYR A 5 3.51 13.58 -10.16
N PHE A 6 2.76 14.65 -9.87
CA PHE A 6 2.24 14.90 -8.52
C PHE A 6 1.33 13.76 -8.04
N LYS A 7 0.52 13.19 -8.94
CA LYS A 7 -0.36 12.05 -8.63
C LYS A 7 0.44 10.79 -8.26
N TYR A 8 1.51 10.51 -9.01
CA TYR A 8 2.39 9.36 -8.76
C TYR A 8 3.16 9.54 -7.46
N ILE A 9 3.76 10.71 -7.23
CA ILE A 9 4.51 11.01 -5.99
C ILE A 9 3.58 10.93 -4.77
N ASN A 10 2.36 11.47 -4.87
CA ASN A 10 1.39 11.39 -3.77
C ASN A 10 0.99 9.93 -3.48
N THR A 11 0.73 9.10 -4.51
CA THR A 11 0.47 7.67 -4.31
C THR A 11 1.69 6.95 -3.72
N LEU A 12 2.90 7.27 -4.18
CA LEU A 12 4.13 6.70 -3.62
C LEU A 12 4.26 7.01 -2.12
N LEU A 13 4.05 8.27 -1.73
CA LEU A 13 4.14 8.73 -0.36
C LEU A 13 3.02 8.21 0.55
N VAL A 14 1.85 7.89 0.03
CA VAL A 14 0.73 7.32 0.81
C VAL A 14 0.88 5.80 1.01
N VAL A 15 1.37 5.08 -0.01
CA VAL A 15 1.52 3.62 0.05
C VAL A 15 2.61 3.19 1.05
N ILE A 16 3.69 3.98 1.19
CA ILE A 16 4.77 3.71 2.14
C ILE A 16 4.27 3.61 3.61
N PRO A 17 3.64 4.65 4.20
CA PRO A 17 3.14 4.59 5.57
C PRO A 17 2.01 3.57 5.73
N MET A 18 1.15 3.40 4.73
CA MET A 18 0.06 2.40 4.79
C MET A 18 0.61 0.98 4.86
N THR A 19 1.62 0.65 4.06
CA THR A 19 2.27 -0.68 4.08
C THR A 19 3.11 -0.89 5.34
N LEU A 20 3.76 0.15 5.87
CA LEU A 20 4.47 0.13 7.14
C LEU A 20 3.55 -0.24 8.30
N ILE A 21 2.40 0.45 8.41
CA ILE A 21 1.42 0.19 9.48
C ILE A 21 0.88 -1.24 9.37
N MET A 22 0.53 -1.69 8.16
CA MET A 22 0.04 -3.06 7.95
C MET A 22 1.09 -4.13 8.28
N ALA A 23 2.35 -3.93 7.85
CA ALA A 23 3.44 -4.83 8.19
C ALA A 23 3.69 -4.87 9.71
N PHE A 24 3.61 -3.72 10.38
CA PHE A 24 3.82 -3.57 11.81
C PHE A 24 2.74 -4.33 12.60
N VAL A 25 1.47 -3.99 12.35
CA VAL A 25 0.32 -4.63 13.01
C VAL A 25 0.26 -6.12 12.69
N GLY A 26 0.50 -6.51 11.44
CA GLY A 26 0.47 -7.91 11.01
C GLY A 26 1.53 -8.75 11.72
N LEU A 27 2.77 -8.26 11.84
CA LEU A 27 3.83 -9.01 12.50
C LEU A 27 3.72 -9.00 14.02
N MET A 28 3.31 -7.88 14.62
CA MET A 28 3.00 -7.86 16.05
C MET A 28 1.92 -8.90 16.41
N ARG A 29 0.84 -8.96 15.62
CA ARG A 29 -0.27 -9.90 15.86
C ARG A 29 0.14 -11.36 15.68
N ASN A 30 0.96 -11.68 14.68
CA ASN A 30 1.28 -13.06 14.33
C ASN A 30 2.50 -13.62 15.08
N TYR A 31 3.50 -12.77 15.38
CA TYR A 31 4.78 -13.22 15.92
C TYR A 31 5.15 -12.58 17.26
N GLY A 32 4.48 -11.49 17.68
CA GLY A 32 4.86 -10.73 18.88
C GLY A 32 6.24 -10.07 18.76
N PHE A 33 6.69 -9.38 19.82
CA PHE A 33 8.00 -8.72 19.86
C PHE A 33 9.13 -9.69 20.29
N GLY A 34 9.44 -10.68 19.45
CA GLY A 34 10.62 -11.52 19.62
C GLY A 34 11.92 -10.79 19.22
N GLU A 35 13.09 -11.35 19.55
CA GLU A 35 14.41 -10.78 19.23
C GLU A 35 14.59 -10.50 17.73
N ASP A 36 14.04 -11.37 16.87
CA ASP A 36 14.09 -11.20 15.41
C ASP A 36 12.95 -10.36 14.82
N TRP A 37 12.05 -9.83 15.64
CA TRP A 37 10.82 -9.21 15.13
C TRP A 37 11.13 -8.02 14.22
N PHE A 38 12.10 -7.18 14.57
CA PHE A 38 12.48 -6.03 13.76
C PHE A 38 13.10 -6.44 12.41
N LEU A 39 13.95 -7.47 12.40
CA LEU A 39 14.54 -8.01 11.17
C LEU A 39 13.48 -8.65 10.26
N LYS A 40 12.56 -9.42 10.84
CA LYS A 40 11.40 -9.99 10.14
C LYS A 40 10.49 -8.89 9.60
N PHE A 41 10.33 -7.79 10.34
CA PHE A 41 9.58 -6.62 9.93
C PHE A 41 10.17 -5.91 8.72
N ILE A 42 11.44 -5.53 8.76
CA ILE A 42 12.07 -4.87 7.60
C ILE A 42 12.10 -5.79 6.39
N LYS A 43 12.38 -7.09 6.58
CA LYS A 43 12.41 -8.07 5.49
C LYS A 43 11.03 -8.27 4.85
N ALA A 44 9.99 -8.46 5.66
CA ALA A 44 8.63 -8.59 5.16
C ALA A 44 8.15 -7.30 4.48
N TRP A 45 8.34 -6.16 5.13
CA TRP A 45 7.93 -4.86 4.62
C TRP A 45 8.61 -4.52 3.27
N SER A 46 9.91 -4.78 3.14
CA SER A 46 10.65 -4.55 1.89
C SER A 46 10.13 -5.40 0.73
N VAL A 47 9.66 -6.62 0.98
CA VAL A 47 9.03 -7.49 -0.04
C VAL A 47 7.60 -7.04 -0.35
N MET A 48 6.86 -6.56 0.64
CA MET A 48 5.46 -6.10 0.48
C MET A 48 5.36 -4.80 -0.33
N LEU A 49 6.33 -3.90 -0.18
CA LEU A 49 6.34 -2.58 -0.81
C LEU A 49 6.26 -2.61 -2.36
N PRO A 50 7.09 -3.39 -3.09
CA PRO A 50 6.96 -3.50 -4.55
C PRO A 50 5.64 -4.16 -4.98
N VAL A 51 5.16 -5.16 -4.22
CA VAL A 51 3.88 -5.84 -4.49
C VAL A 51 2.72 -4.87 -4.31
N ALA A 52 2.73 -4.07 -3.24
CA ALA A 52 1.73 -3.06 -2.97
C ALA A 52 1.69 -1.98 -4.06
N TYR A 53 2.86 -1.59 -4.59
CA TYR A 53 2.90 -0.66 -5.72
C TYR A 53 2.28 -1.25 -6.99
N ALA A 54 2.66 -2.48 -7.35
CA ALA A 54 2.06 -3.16 -8.50
C ALA A 54 0.53 -3.27 -8.34
N ALA A 55 0.07 -3.67 -7.16
CA ALA A 55 -1.35 -3.77 -6.84
C ALA A 55 -2.05 -2.41 -6.92
N ALA A 56 -1.46 -1.33 -6.37
CA ALA A 56 -2.04 0.01 -6.43
C ALA A 56 -2.24 0.48 -7.87
N PHE A 57 -1.26 0.24 -8.76
CA PHE A 57 -1.38 0.62 -10.17
C PHE A 57 -2.47 -0.14 -10.92
N LEU A 58 -2.73 -1.40 -10.57
CA LEU A 58 -3.78 -2.22 -11.19
C LEU A 58 -5.16 -1.95 -10.58
N ILE A 59 -5.23 -1.82 -9.25
CA ILE A 59 -6.49 -1.73 -8.51
C ILE A 59 -7.08 -0.32 -8.61
N ILE A 60 -6.29 0.76 -8.48
CA ILE A 60 -6.80 2.14 -8.52
C ILE A 60 -7.64 2.44 -9.78
N PRO A 61 -7.20 2.14 -11.03
CA PRO A 61 -8.01 2.42 -12.20
C PRO A 61 -9.26 1.52 -12.27
N ASN A 62 -9.16 0.26 -11.84
CA ASN A 62 -10.29 -0.66 -11.85
C ASN A 62 -11.34 -0.29 -10.80
N ALA A 63 -10.92 0.02 -9.58
CA ALA A 63 -11.77 0.49 -8.50
C ALA A 63 -12.49 1.78 -8.90
N ARG A 64 -11.81 2.71 -9.58
CA ARG A 64 -12.42 3.93 -10.09
C ARG A 64 -13.50 3.65 -11.15
N LYS A 65 -13.23 2.76 -12.10
CA LYS A 65 -14.24 2.32 -13.09
C LYS A 65 -15.45 1.66 -12.42
N LEU A 66 -15.24 0.88 -11.37
CA LEU A 66 -16.33 0.25 -10.61
C LEU A 66 -17.14 1.29 -9.84
N ALA A 67 -16.48 2.23 -9.16
CA ALA A 67 -17.14 3.31 -8.44
C ALA A 67 -17.99 4.19 -9.38
N GLU A 68 -17.47 4.54 -10.55
CA GLU A 68 -18.21 5.29 -11.57
C GLU A 68 -19.45 4.50 -12.04
N LYS A 69 -19.34 3.18 -12.26
CA LYS A 69 -20.51 2.33 -12.60
C LYS A 69 -21.56 2.24 -11.48
N LEU A 70 -21.12 2.28 -10.22
CA LEU A 70 -22.03 2.22 -9.07
C LEU A 70 -22.78 3.54 -8.88
N VAL A 71 -22.11 4.68 -9.09
CA VAL A 71 -22.69 6.02 -8.93
C VAL A 71 -23.56 6.42 -10.13
N VAL A 72 -23.27 5.92 -11.34
CA VAL A 72 -24.07 6.21 -12.56
C VAL A 72 -25.38 5.40 -12.61
N LYS A 73 -25.69 4.57 -11.61
CA LYS A 73 -26.93 3.79 -11.56
C LYS A 73 -28.12 4.54 -10.92
N GLU A 74 -28.13 5.87 -10.97
CA GLU A 74 -29.29 6.71 -10.66
C GLU A 74 -29.66 7.59 -11.86
#